data_AF-A0A3D2RF31-F1
#
_entry.id   AF-A0A3D2RF31-F1
#
_cell.length_a   1.000
_cell.length_b   1.000
_cell.length_c   1.000
_cell.angle_alpha   90.00
_cell.angle_beta   90.00
_cell.angle_gamma   90.00
#
_symmetry.space_group_name_H-M   'P 1'
#
loop_
_entity.id
_entity.type
_entity.pdbx_description
1 polymer ?
#
loop_
_entity_poly.entity_id
_entity_poly.type
_entity_poly.pdbx_seq_one_letter_code
_entity_poly.pdbx_strand_id
1 'polypeptide(L)'
;MSAGVSADGIVQNGPTTPVTVAGCCGANGGSYDLAKRIDVDDKRLLNCASVDVNQLMPLKYEWAWEHYLNGCANHWMPTEVPMQRDIELWRSNALTDAERQVILRNLGFFSTGESLVG
;
A
#
# COMPACT_ATOMS: atom_id res chain seq x y z
N MET A 1 49.79 -1.69 -20.08
CA MET A 1 49.15 -3.02 -20.06
C MET A 1 49.17 -3.53 -18.63
N SER A 2 48.04 -3.41 -17.93
CA SER A 2 47.56 -4.34 -16.89
C SER A 2 46.37 -3.66 -16.20
N ALA A 3 45.16 -4.00 -16.64
CA ALA A 3 43.92 -3.65 -15.95
C ALA A 3 43.50 -4.88 -15.13
N GLY A 4 43.47 -4.75 -13.80
CA GLY A 4 42.85 -5.74 -12.93
C GLY A 4 41.34 -5.51 -12.92
N VAL A 5 40.59 -6.42 -13.55
CA VAL A 5 39.13 -6.44 -13.54
C VAL A 5 38.68 -7.26 -12.33
N SER A 6 37.98 -6.63 -11.38
CA SER A 6 37.17 -7.36 -10.38
C SER A 6 35.84 -7.74 -11.03
N ALA A 7 35.32 -8.92 -10.68
CA ALA A 7 34.24 -9.62 -11.36
C ALA A 7 32.83 -8.99 -11.26
N ASP A 8 32.69 -7.85 -10.58
CA ASP A 8 31.43 -7.11 -10.49
C ASP A 8 31.58 -5.79 -11.26
N GLY A 9 31.10 -5.76 -12.50
CA GLY A 9 31.30 -4.67 -13.46
C GLY A 9 30.60 -3.35 -13.12
N ILE A 10 30.90 -2.73 -11.97
CA ILE A 10 30.42 -1.40 -11.62
C ILE A 10 31.62 -0.43 -11.53
N VAL A 11 31.72 0.42 -12.55
CA VAL A 11 32.60 1.60 -12.55
C VAL A 11 32.10 2.59 -11.51
N GLN A 12 32.87 2.81 -10.43
CA GLN A 12 32.63 3.93 -9.51
C GLN A 12 33.38 5.18 -10.00
N ASN A 13 32.67 6.20 -10.44
CA ASN A 13 33.22 7.56 -10.59
C ASN A 13 32.12 8.60 -10.29
N GLY A 14 32.22 9.25 -9.13
CA GLY A 14 31.42 10.41 -8.75
C GLY A 14 31.78 10.87 -7.32
N PRO A 15 31.93 12.17 -7.05
CA PRO A 15 32.40 12.67 -5.76
C PRO A 15 31.41 12.34 -4.64
N THR A 16 31.89 11.65 -3.60
CA THR A 16 31.15 11.28 -2.39
C THR A 16 30.91 12.52 -1.52
N THR A 17 29.87 13.29 -1.81
CA THR A 17 29.27 14.16 -0.79
C THR A 17 28.36 13.30 0.08
N PRO A 18 28.49 13.30 1.42
CA PRO A 18 27.52 12.64 2.26
C PRO A 18 26.21 13.42 2.18
N VAL A 19 25.23 12.86 1.46
CA VAL A 19 23.85 13.37 1.52
C VAL A 19 23.31 12.98 2.89
N THR A 20 23.38 13.90 3.85
CA THR A 20 22.77 13.72 5.17
C THR A 20 21.26 13.78 5.03
N VAL A 21 20.64 12.66 4.64
CA VAL A 21 19.18 12.51 4.68
C VAL A 21 18.79 12.36 6.15
N ALA A 22 18.21 13.42 6.71
CA ALA A 22 17.70 13.40 8.08
C ALA A 22 16.53 12.41 8.18
N GLY A 23 16.81 11.20 8.71
CA GLY A 23 15.80 10.18 8.97
C GLY A 23 14.84 10.64 10.07
N CYS A 24 13.54 10.52 9.81
CA CYS A 24 12.50 10.75 10.81
C CYS A 24 12.63 9.74 11.97
N CYS A 25 12.40 10.22 13.19
CA CYS A 25 12.64 9.57 14.47
C CYS A 25 12.18 8.11 14.60
N GLY A 26 13.11 7.19 14.86
CA GLY A 26 12.82 5.83 15.33
C GLY A 26 12.59 5.78 16.85
N ALA A 27 11.96 4.73 17.35
CA ALA A 27 11.55 4.53 18.76
C ALA A 27 12.69 4.59 19.81
N ASN A 28 13.96 4.73 19.38
CA ASN A 28 15.14 4.92 20.23
C ASN A 28 15.88 6.25 19.97
N GLY A 29 15.29 7.21 19.25
CA GLY A 29 15.87 8.53 19.02
C GLY A 29 17.07 8.60 18.07
N GLY A 30 17.50 7.48 17.48
CA GLY A 30 18.53 7.44 16.43
C GLY A 30 17.92 7.49 15.02
N SER A 31 18.52 8.25 14.11
CA SER A 31 18.23 8.19 12.67
C SER A 31 18.66 6.83 12.12
N TYR A 32 17.78 6.13 11.42
CA TYR A 32 18.14 4.91 10.69
C TYR A 32 19.11 5.27 9.54
N ASP A 33 20.19 4.52 9.42
CA ASP A 33 21.15 4.68 8.32
C ASP A 33 20.57 4.05 7.05
N LEU A 34 20.06 4.90 6.14
CA LEU A 34 19.51 4.49 4.85
C LEU A 34 20.55 3.83 3.93
N ALA A 35 21.85 3.95 4.20
CA ALA A 35 22.90 3.29 3.43
C ALA A 35 23.10 1.81 3.85
N LYS A 36 22.62 1.42 5.04
CA LYS A 36 22.73 0.05 5.54
C LYS A 36 21.65 -0.83 4.93
N ARG A 37 22.07 -1.90 4.25
CA ARG A 37 21.13 -2.92 3.74
C ARG A 37 20.50 -3.69 4.89
N ILE A 38 19.23 -4.01 4.73
CA ILE A 38 18.41 -4.75 5.68
C ILE A 38 18.48 -6.25 5.40
N ASP A 39 18.60 -7.05 6.45
CA ASP A 39 18.39 -8.50 6.39
C ASP A 39 16.90 -8.84 6.40
N VAL A 40 16.50 -9.82 5.59
CA VAL A 40 15.12 -10.31 5.48
C VAL A 40 14.68 -10.93 6.80
N ASP A 41 15.55 -11.68 7.48
CA ASP A 41 15.16 -12.48 8.65
C ASP A 41 14.77 -11.63 9.86
N ASP A 42 15.31 -10.42 9.96
CA ASP A 42 15.05 -9.49 11.06
C ASP A 42 13.69 -8.78 10.95
N LYS A 43 13.02 -8.79 9.78
CA LYS A 43 11.72 -8.13 9.59
C LYS A 43 10.61 -8.86 10.36
N ARG A 44 9.83 -8.14 11.16
CA ARG A 44 8.67 -8.69 11.92
C ARG A 44 7.39 -7.92 11.61
N LEU A 45 6.24 -8.60 11.65
CA LEU A 45 4.93 -7.95 11.43
C LEU A 45 4.56 -6.96 12.55
N LEU A 46 4.91 -7.27 13.80
CA LEU A 46 4.64 -6.45 14.98
C LEU A 46 5.94 -6.21 15.74
N ASN A 47 6.06 -5.02 16.34
CA ASN A 47 7.19 -4.63 17.21
C ASN A 47 8.58 -4.81 16.59
N CYS A 48 8.71 -4.51 15.29
CA CYS A 48 10.00 -4.52 14.59
C CYS A 48 10.77 -3.21 14.85
N ALA A 49 11.53 -3.15 15.93
CA ALA A 49 12.34 -1.97 16.29
C ALA A 49 13.80 -2.03 15.78
N SER A 50 14.23 -3.19 15.27
CA SER A 50 15.63 -3.46 14.88
C SER A 50 15.94 -3.16 13.42
N VAL A 51 14.94 -2.92 12.58
CA VAL A 51 15.06 -2.79 11.12
C VAL A 51 14.37 -1.50 10.64
N ASP A 52 14.96 -0.84 9.65
CA ASP A 52 14.36 0.33 9.02
C ASP A 52 13.12 -0.05 8.18
N VAL A 53 11.98 0.59 8.45
CA VAL A 53 10.68 0.28 7.84
C VAL A 53 10.47 1.02 6.52
N ASN A 54 11.26 2.07 6.24
CA ASN A 54 11.08 2.90 5.04
C ASN A 54 11.64 2.24 3.77
N GLN A 55 12.47 1.20 3.91
CA GLN A 55 13.01 0.43 2.79
C GLN A 55 12.14 -0.80 2.48
N LEU A 56 11.49 -0.78 1.31
CA LEU A 56 10.64 -1.87 0.85
C LEU A 56 11.42 -3.17 0.61
N MET A 57 12.53 -3.07 -0.12
CA MET A 57 13.39 -4.21 -0.44
C MET A 57 14.35 -4.51 0.72
N PRO A 58 14.69 -5.78 1.00
CA PRO A 58 14.15 -7.02 0.42
C PRO A 58 12.82 -7.45 1.08
N LEU A 59 11.93 -8.10 0.33
CA LEU A 59 10.61 -8.53 0.83
C LEU A 59 10.74 -9.81 1.68
N LYS A 60 10.10 -9.84 2.87
CA LYS A 60 9.97 -11.05 3.70
C LYS A 60 8.64 -11.75 3.51
N TYR A 61 7.55 -10.98 3.40
CA TYR A 61 6.19 -11.49 3.33
C TYR A 61 5.67 -11.34 1.91
N GLU A 62 5.99 -12.31 1.05
CA GLU A 62 5.59 -12.30 -0.37
C GLU A 62 4.06 -12.32 -0.52
N TRP A 63 3.34 -13.04 0.34
CA TRP A 63 1.87 -13.07 0.36
C TRP A 63 1.25 -11.67 0.50
N ALA A 64 1.87 -10.77 1.26
CA ALA A 64 1.38 -9.41 1.43
C ALA A 64 1.56 -8.59 0.14
N TRP A 65 2.65 -8.84 -0.58
CA TRP A 65 2.92 -8.23 -1.88
C TRP A 65 1.97 -8.75 -2.96
N GLU A 66 1.67 -10.05 -2.95
CA GLU A 66 0.68 -10.65 -3.85
C GLU A 66 -0.71 -10.05 -3.64
N HIS A 67 -1.15 -9.84 -2.39
CA HIS A 67 -2.42 -9.16 -2.12
C HIS A 67 -2.43 -7.70 -2.58
N TYR A 68 -1.31 -6.99 -2.46
CA TYR A 68 -1.19 -5.64 -3.01
C TYR A 68 -1.37 -5.63 -4.54
N LEU A 69 -0.68 -6.52 -5.27
CA LEU A 69 -0.81 -6.63 -6.72
C LEU A 69 -2.24 -7.03 -7.13
N ASN A 70 -2.86 -7.96 -6.41
CA ASN A 70 -4.25 -8.35 -6.65
C ASN A 70 -5.23 -7.19 -6.41
N GLY A 71 -4.96 -6.33 -5.41
CA GLY A 71 -5.73 -5.10 -5.20
C GLY A 71 -5.61 -4.12 -6.36
N CYS A 72 -4.38 -3.87 -6.84
CA CYS A 72 -4.14 -3.01 -8.00
C CYS A 72 -4.80 -3.54 -9.29
N ALA A 73 -4.84 -4.86 -9.47
CA ALA A 73 -5.49 -5.49 -10.63
C ALA A 73 -7.03 -5.32 -10.63
N ASN A 74 -7.64 -5.13 -9.44
CA ASN A 74 -9.08 -4.96 -9.26
C ASN A 74 -9.51 -3.48 -9.19
N HIS A 75 -8.76 -2.58 -9.82
CA HIS A 75 -9.14 -1.17 -9.89
C HIS A 75 -10.45 -1.01 -10.68
N TRP A 76 -11.43 -0.33 -10.09
CA TRP A 76 -12.68 0.04 -10.73
C TRP A 76 -13.12 1.41 -10.22
N MET A 77 -13.89 2.13 -11.02
CA MET A 77 -14.48 3.41 -10.62
C MET A 77 -16.01 3.31 -10.57
N PRO A 78 -16.66 3.86 -9.53
CA PRO A 78 -18.12 3.75 -9.38
C PRO A 78 -18.90 4.43 -10.51
N THR A 79 -18.31 5.43 -11.17
CA THR A 79 -18.90 6.14 -12.31
C THR A 79 -18.93 5.32 -13.60
N GLU A 80 -18.25 4.17 -13.65
CA GLU A 80 -18.21 3.29 -14.82
C GLU A 80 -19.50 2.44 -14.95
N VAL A 81 -20.25 2.27 -13.86
CA VAL A 81 -21.50 1.48 -13.86
C VAL A 81 -22.71 2.41 -14.09
N PRO A 82 -23.47 2.24 -15.19
CA PRO A 82 -24.61 3.10 -15.48
C PRO A 82 -25.83 2.78 -14.59
N MET A 83 -26.32 3.79 -13.87
CA MET A 83 -27.43 3.66 -12.91
C MET A 83 -28.82 4.08 -13.44
N GLN A 84 -28.98 4.32 -14.75
CA GLN A 84 -30.23 4.88 -15.30
C GLN A 84 -31.46 4.01 -15.03
N ARG A 85 -31.33 2.69 -15.20
CA ARG A 85 -32.43 1.74 -14.97
C ARG A 85 -32.85 1.70 -13.50
N ASP A 86 -31.87 1.75 -12.59
CA ASP A 86 -32.09 1.79 -11.15
C ASP A 86 -32.78 3.08 -10.73
N ILE A 87 -32.45 4.21 -11.36
CA ILE A 87 -33.12 5.50 -11.13
C ILE A 87 -34.58 5.46 -11.59
N GLU A 88 -34.84 4.92 -12.79
CA GLU A 88 -36.20 4.74 -13.31
C GLU A 88 -37.04 3.82 -12.40
N LEU A 89 -36.46 2.69 -11.98
CA LEU A 89 -37.10 1.75 -11.06
C LEU A 89 -37.41 2.41 -9.71
N TRP A 90 -36.45 3.15 -9.15
CA TRP A 90 -36.62 3.84 -7.86
C TRP A 90 -37.73 4.89 -7.89
N ARG A 91 -37.88 5.61 -9.01
CA ARG A 91 -38.94 6.61 -9.20
C ARG A 91 -40.31 6.01 -9.54
N SER A 92 -40.36 4.78 -10.02
CA SER A 92 -41.60 4.07 -10.33
C SER A 92 -42.31 3.54 -9.07
N ASN A 93 -43.54 3.04 -9.22
CA ASN A 93 -44.29 2.34 -8.17
C ASN A 93 -44.09 0.81 -8.18
N ALA A 94 -43.05 0.30 -8.86
CA ALA A 94 -42.83 -1.13 -9.00
C ALA A 94 -42.26 -1.80 -7.73
N LEU A 95 -41.61 -1.04 -6.84
CA LEU A 95 -41.05 -1.53 -5.58
C LEU A 95 -42.04 -1.34 -4.44
N THR A 96 -42.21 -2.38 -3.63
CA THR A 96 -42.99 -2.34 -2.39
C THR A 96 -42.26 -1.54 -1.31
N ASP A 97 -43.01 -1.05 -0.32
CA ASP A 97 -42.43 -0.30 0.80
C ASP A 97 -41.43 -1.14 1.61
N ALA A 98 -41.67 -2.45 1.74
CA ALA A 98 -40.77 -3.38 2.42
C ALA A 98 -39.43 -3.51 1.70
N GLU A 99 -39.43 -3.63 0.36
CA GLU A 99 -38.22 -3.70 -0.45
C GLU A 99 -37.42 -2.40 -0.36
N ARG A 100 -38.10 -1.25 -0.42
CA ARG A 100 -37.46 0.07 -0.26
C ARG A 100 -36.81 0.24 1.11
N GLN A 101 -37.46 -0.24 2.19
CA GLN A 101 -36.87 -0.19 3.52
C GLN A 101 -35.58 -1.02 3.63
N VAL A 102 -35.53 -2.19 3.00
CA VAL A 102 -34.31 -3.01 2.99
C VAL A 102 -33.17 -2.29 2.25
N ILE A 103 -33.45 -1.72 1.08
CA ILE A 103 -32.45 -0.96 0.31
C ILE A 103 -31.92 0.22 1.12
N LEU A 104 -32.79 1.03 1.72
CA LEU A 104 -32.39 2.21 2.50
C LEU A 104 -31.57 1.85 3.75
N ARG A 105 -31.91 0.75 4.45
CA ARG A 105 -31.15 0.30 5.62
C ARG A 105 -29.74 -0.16 5.24
N ASN A 106 -29.61 -0.91 4.15
CA ASN A 106 -28.30 -1.34 3.66
C ASN A 106 -27.45 -0.15 3.22
N LEU A 107 -28.02 0.77 2.42
CA LEU A 107 -27.30 1.99 2.00
C LEU A 107 -26.88 2.83 3.21
N GLY A 108 -27.75 3.00 4.21
CA GLY A 108 -27.41 3.70 5.45
C GLY A 108 -26.27 3.05 6.22
N PHE A 109 -26.29 1.71 6.37
CA PHE A 109 -25.23 0.97 7.05
C PHE A 109 -23.89 1.10 6.32
N PHE A 110 -23.83 0.83 5.01
CA PHE A 110 -22.58 0.90 4.25
C PHE A 110 -22.07 2.33 4.06
N SER A 111 -22.93 3.35 4.04
CA SER A 111 -22.49 4.75 3.91
C SER A 111 -21.58 5.23 5.03
N THR A 112 -21.76 4.72 6.26
CA THR A 112 -20.90 5.04 7.41
C THR A 112 -19.96 3.89 7.77
N GLY A 113 -20.33 2.65 7.45
CA GLY A 113 -19.52 1.46 7.68
C GLY A 113 -18.17 1.49 6.96
N GLU A 114 -18.13 1.94 5.70
CA GLU A 114 -16.88 2.04 4.95
C GLU A 114 -15.89 3.03 5.61
N SER A 115 -16.39 4.13 6.17
CA SER A 115 -15.55 5.12 6.88
C SER A 115 -15.01 4.63 8.22
N LEU A 116 -15.54 3.53 8.78
CA LEU A 116 -14.98 2.92 9.99
C LEU A 116 -13.82 1.97 9.69
N VAL A 117 -13.78 1.43 8.47
CA VAL A 117 -12.77 0.44 8.03
C VAL A 117 -11.56 1.11 7.40
N GLY A 118 -11.77 2.21 6.67
CA GLY A 118 -10.71 2.99 6.01
C GLY A 118 -9.99 3.94 6.95
#